data_AF-A0A952GJF2-F1
#
_entry.id   AF-A0A952GJF2-F1
#
_cell.length_a   1.000
_cell.length_b   1.000
_cell.length_c   1.000
_cell.angle_alpha   90.00
_cell.angle_beta   90.00
_cell.angle_gamma   90.00
#
_symmetry.space_group_name_H-M   'P 1'
#
loop_
_entity.id
_entity.type
_entity.pdbx_description
1 polymer ?
#
loop_
_entity_poly.entity_id
_entity_poly.type
_entity_poly.pdbx_seq_one_letter_code
_entity_poly.pdbx_strand_id
1 'polypeptide(L)'
;ASQTIAGIQLAVGANSPYLLGKDLWAETRIPLFEQATDTRSEELRAQGVRPRVWFGERWITSIFDLFEENVRYFPALLPITEEEDPLAVLEAGGTPGLAELRLHNGTVYRWNRPIYDVVDDRPHLRVENRVLAAGPTVADTMANAAFYYGVVRALAEHERPLWSQMSFSAAEENFHVAARDGIEAQVYWPGIGQVSATELVLRRLLPLAREGLERWGTDPAESARLLGIIEARCSTGRNGACWFRERVQANEAAGADRAEALRSTLLEYRDRMHSNEPVHTWPS
;
A
#
# COMPACT_ATOMS: atom_id res chain seq x y z
N ALA A 1 5.54 9.86 -6.37
CA ALA A 1 6.32 9.10 -5.37
C ALA A 1 5.53 7.89 -4.84
N SER A 2 4.45 8.08 -4.07
CA SER A 2 3.73 6.99 -3.40
C SER A 2 3.24 5.86 -4.32
N GLN A 3 2.72 6.21 -5.50
CA GLN A 3 2.26 5.23 -6.47
C GLN A 3 3.40 4.39 -7.06
N THR A 4 4.56 4.99 -7.34
CA THR A 4 5.76 4.30 -7.85
C THR A 4 6.27 3.22 -6.90
N ILE A 5 6.19 3.48 -5.58
CA ILE A 5 6.71 2.57 -4.56
C ILE A 5 5.63 1.63 -4.00
N ALA A 6 4.43 1.63 -4.57
CA ALA A 6 3.33 0.79 -4.08
C ALA A 6 3.67 -0.71 -4.17
N GLY A 7 4.23 -1.16 -5.30
CA GLY A 7 4.68 -2.54 -5.43
C GLY A 7 5.79 -2.89 -4.43
N ILE A 8 6.74 -1.99 -4.19
CA ILE A 8 7.83 -2.24 -3.22
C ILE A 8 7.29 -2.43 -1.80
N GLN A 9 6.30 -1.63 -1.41
CA GLN A 9 5.62 -1.79 -0.13
C GLN A 9 4.97 -3.17 -0.01
N LEU A 10 4.23 -3.63 -1.04
CA LEU A 10 3.64 -4.96 -1.04
C LEU A 10 4.68 -6.06 -0.93
N ALA A 11 5.77 -5.98 -1.69
CA ALA A 11 6.82 -6.99 -1.68
C ALA A 11 7.41 -7.17 -0.26
N VAL A 12 7.81 -6.06 0.37
CA VAL A 12 8.48 -6.09 1.69
C VAL A 12 7.48 -6.30 2.84
N GLY A 13 6.23 -5.89 2.65
CA GLY A 13 5.17 -5.87 3.66
C GLY A 13 4.14 -6.99 3.56
N ALA A 14 4.28 -7.93 2.63
CA ALA A 14 3.28 -8.98 2.41
C ALA A 14 3.02 -9.83 3.66
N ASN A 15 1.75 -10.10 3.92
CA ASN A 15 1.23 -10.71 5.14
C ASN A 15 -0.18 -11.35 4.96
N SER A 16 -0.64 -11.65 3.74
CA SER A 16 -1.92 -12.39 3.55
C SER A 16 -1.84 -13.47 2.46
N PRO A 17 -1.09 -14.57 2.71
CA PRO A 17 -0.89 -15.61 1.71
C PRO A 17 -2.05 -16.60 1.55
N TYR A 18 -2.98 -16.68 2.53
CA TYR A 18 -4.06 -17.67 2.52
C TYR A 18 -5.46 -17.05 2.44
N LEU A 19 -6.35 -17.73 1.72
CA LEU A 19 -7.79 -17.49 1.71
C LEU A 19 -8.54 -18.83 1.67
N LEU A 20 -9.51 -19.03 2.56
CA LEU A 20 -10.32 -20.27 2.63
C LEU A 20 -9.47 -21.56 2.63
N GLY A 21 -8.33 -21.52 3.33
CA GLY A 21 -7.38 -22.63 3.47
C GLY A 21 -6.48 -22.91 2.25
N LYS A 22 -6.57 -22.08 1.20
CA LYS A 22 -5.74 -22.18 0.00
C LYS A 22 -4.58 -21.20 0.06
N ASP A 23 -3.39 -21.68 -0.29
CA ASP A 23 -2.21 -20.84 -0.50
C ASP A 23 -2.34 -20.17 -1.88
N LEU A 24 -2.28 -18.84 -1.90
CA LEU A 24 -2.54 -18.00 -3.08
C LEU A 24 -1.41 -16.97 -3.24
N TRP A 25 -1.75 -15.71 -3.52
CA TRP A 25 -0.79 -14.61 -3.67
C TRP A 25 -0.22 -14.21 -2.30
N ALA A 26 1.02 -13.73 -2.24
CA ALA A 26 1.62 -13.25 -0.99
C ALA A 26 0.75 -12.15 -0.32
N GLU A 27 0.09 -11.34 -1.14
CA GLU A 27 -0.93 -10.36 -0.77
C GLU A 27 -2.26 -10.64 -1.47
N THR A 28 -2.90 -11.76 -1.11
CA THR A 28 -4.21 -12.18 -1.66
C THR A 28 -5.30 -11.12 -1.51
N ARG A 29 -5.20 -10.20 -0.53
CA ARG A 29 -6.18 -9.12 -0.37
C ARG A 29 -6.30 -8.22 -1.60
N ILE A 30 -5.23 -8.05 -2.37
CA ILE A 30 -5.22 -7.16 -3.55
C ILE A 30 -6.20 -7.70 -4.61
N PRO A 31 -5.98 -8.89 -5.20
CA PRO A 31 -6.91 -9.42 -6.19
C PRO A 31 -8.28 -9.75 -5.58
N LEU A 32 -8.35 -10.15 -4.31
CA LEU A 32 -9.64 -10.42 -3.64
C LEU A 32 -10.51 -9.17 -3.59
N PHE A 33 -9.94 -8.04 -3.17
CA PHE A 33 -10.71 -6.81 -3.00
C PHE A 33 -11.08 -6.16 -4.34
N GLU A 34 -10.18 -6.24 -5.33
CA GLU A 34 -10.48 -5.85 -6.72
C GLU A 34 -11.64 -6.65 -7.29
N GLN A 35 -11.69 -7.97 -7.07
CA GLN A 35 -12.77 -8.83 -7.58
C GLN A 35 -14.07 -8.70 -6.79
N ALA A 36 -13.99 -8.68 -5.45
CA ALA A 36 -15.18 -8.69 -4.59
C ALA A 36 -16.01 -7.41 -4.68
N THR A 37 -15.41 -6.31 -5.13
CA THR A 37 -16.08 -5.01 -5.28
C THR A 37 -16.36 -4.64 -6.73
N ASP A 38 -15.96 -5.50 -7.68
CA ASP A 38 -16.21 -5.25 -9.10
C ASP A 38 -17.65 -5.62 -9.46
N THR A 39 -18.50 -4.59 -9.53
CA THR A 39 -19.91 -4.73 -9.92
C THR A 39 -20.13 -4.61 -11.43
N ARG A 40 -19.06 -4.50 -12.24
CA ARG A 40 -19.17 -4.38 -13.70
C ARG A 40 -19.54 -5.72 -14.32
N SER A 41 -20.42 -5.73 -15.32
CA SER A 41 -20.63 -6.90 -16.17
C SER A 41 -19.41 -7.16 -17.07
N GLU A 42 -19.33 -8.35 -17.67
CA GLU A 42 -18.24 -8.68 -18.61
C GLU A 42 -18.21 -7.72 -19.80
N GLU A 43 -19.38 -7.29 -20.29
CA GLU A 43 -19.49 -6.29 -21.36
C GLU A 43 -18.94 -4.94 -20.94
N LEU A 44 -19.27 -4.46 -19.73
CA LEU A 44 -18.74 -3.19 -19.20
C LEU A 44 -17.22 -3.26 -19.00
N ARG A 45 -16.70 -4.41 -18.56
CA ARG A 45 -15.25 -4.64 -18.48
C ARG A 45 -14.60 -4.58 -19.86
N ALA A 46 -15.19 -5.25 -20.85
CA ALA A 46 -14.69 -5.25 -22.23
C ALA A 46 -14.74 -3.87 -22.90
N GLN A 47 -15.70 -3.02 -22.50
CA GLN A 47 -15.83 -1.63 -22.94
C GLN A 47 -14.87 -0.67 -22.22
N GLY A 48 -14.05 -1.15 -21.27
CA GLY A 48 -13.08 -0.32 -20.55
C GLY A 48 -13.70 0.55 -19.46
N VAL A 49 -14.92 0.24 -18.99
CA VAL A 49 -15.52 0.93 -17.83
C VAL A 49 -14.60 0.72 -16.63
N ARG A 50 -14.29 1.77 -15.87
CA ARG A 50 -13.30 1.72 -14.79
C ARG A 50 -13.83 0.96 -13.56
N PRO A 51 -13.01 0.13 -12.90
CA PRO A 51 -13.39 -0.48 -11.62
C PRO A 51 -13.36 0.55 -10.50
N ARG A 52 -14.12 0.31 -9.42
CA ARG A 52 -14.07 1.17 -8.22
C ARG A 52 -12.84 0.95 -7.37
N VAL A 53 -12.31 -0.27 -7.33
CA VAL A 53 -11.02 -0.62 -6.70
C VAL A 53 -10.00 -0.85 -7.80
N TRP A 54 -8.95 -0.03 -7.85
CA TRP A 54 -7.96 -0.12 -8.91
C TRP A 54 -6.67 0.64 -8.60
N PHE A 55 -5.64 0.34 -9.39
CA PHE A 55 -4.35 1.03 -9.35
C PHE A 55 -4.41 2.43 -9.98
N GLY A 56 -5.26 2.63 -10.99
CA GLY A 56 -5.35 3.82 -11.84
C GLY A 56 -4.95 3.50 -13.28
N GLU A 57 -4.84 4.51 -14.14
CA GLU A 57 -4.49 4.31 -15.57
C GLU A 57 -3.36 5.23 -16.07
N ARG A 58 -3.00 6.27 -15.31
CA ARG A 58 -2.00 7.27 -15.73
C ARG A 58 -1.39 8.01 -14.56
N TRP A 59 -0.23 8.61 -14.81
CA TRP A 59 0.31 9.66 -13.95
C TRP A 59 -0.61 10.89 -13.99
N ILE A 60 -0.82 11.49 -12.83
CA ILE A 60 -1.60 12.74 -12.70
C ILE A 60 -0.66 13.94 -12.68
N THR A 61 -1.12 15.05 -13.22
CA THR A 61 -0.40 16.34 -13.14
C THR A 61 -0.99 17.25 -12.07
N SER A 62 -2.24 16.99 -11.66
CA SER A 62 -2.94 17.72 -10.62
C SER A 62 -3.80 16.79 -9.76
N ILE A 63 -4.09 17.21 -8.53
CA ILE A 63 -5.07 16.55 -7.66
C ILE A 63 -6.48 16.56 -8.26
N PHE A 64 -6.79 17.60 -9.04
CA PHE A 64 -8.09 17.78 -9.69
C PHE A 64 -8.39 16.64 -10.67
N ASP A 65 -7.36 16.12 -11.35
CA ASP A 65 -7.49 14.96 -12.24
C ASP A 65 -8.25 13.80 -11.60
N LEU A 66 -8.00 13.54 -10.30
CA LEU A 66 -8.62 12.43 -9.57
C LEU A 66 -10.05 12.75 -9.09
N PHE A 67 -10.32 13.99 -8.72
CA PHE A 67 -11.67 14.41 -8.34
C PHE A 67 -12.60 14.55 -9.56
N GLU A 68 -12.10 15.09 -10.66
CA GLU A 68 -12.83 15.11 -11.94
C GLU A 68 -13.11 13.69 -12.45
N GLU A 69 -12.13 12.79 -12.33
CA GLU A 69 -12.31 11.38 -12.63
C GLU A 69 -13.40 10.73 -11.74
N ASN A 70 -13.44 11.05 -10.44
CA ASN A 70 -14.50 10.58 -9.55
C ASN A 70 -15.88 10.98 -10.06
N VAL A 71 -16.07 12.27 -10.38
CA VAL A 71 -17.37 12.81 -10.79
C VAL A 71 -17.77 12.29 -12.18
N ARG A 72 -16.80 12.16 -13.09
CA ARG A 72 -17.07 11.78 -14.48
C ARG A 72 -17.39 10.30 -14.67
N TYR A 73 -16.70 9.41 -13.94
CA TYR A 73 -16.74 7.98 -14.23
C TYR A 73 -17.43 7.14 -13.17
N PHE A 74 -17.61 7.66 -11.96
CA PHE A 74 -18.17 6.89 -10.86
C PHE A 74 -19.48 7.53 -10.39
N PRO A 75 -20.63 6.85 -10.53
CA PRO A 75 -21.86 7.30 -9.93
C PRO A 75 -21.75 7.39 -8.41
N ALA A 76 -22.42 8.34 -7.77
CA ALA A 76 -22.53 8.36 -6.31
C ALA A 76 -23.34 7.14 -5.85
N LEU A 77 -22.83 6.38 -4.87
CA LEU A 77 -23.53 5.21 -4.33
C LEU A 77 -24.57 5.57 -3.27
N LEU A 78 -24.28 6.61 -2.50
CA LEU A 78 -25.11 7.10 -1.40
C LEU A 78 -25.18 8.61 -1.52
N PRO A 79 -26.38 9.21 -1.68
CA PRO A 79 -26.52 10.65 -1.62
C PRO A 79 -26.34 11.10 -0.17
N ILE A 80 -25.39 12.02 0.04
CA ILE A 80 -25.46 12.95 1.17
C ILE A 80 -26.11 14.21 0.61
N THR A 81 -27.00 14.82 1.38
CA THR A 81 -27.56 16.13 1.07
C THR A 81 -27.44 16.94 2.35
N GLU A 82 -26.46 17.84 2.40
CA GLU A 82 -26.32 18.79 3.50
C GLU A 82 -26.98 20.12 3.12
N GLU A 83 -27.34 20.93 4.11
CA GLU A 83 -27.91 22.26 3.89
C GLU A 83 -26.85 23.29 3.44
N GLU A 84 -25.56 22.97 3.58
CA GLU A 84 -24.45 23.82 3.13
C GLU A 84 -24.56 24.06 1.61
N ASP A 85 -24.50 25.33 1.20
CA ASP A 85 -24.18 25.72 -0.17
C ASP A 85 -22.67 26.01 -0.25
N PRO A 86 -21.86 25.10 -0.84
CA PRO A 86 -20.41 25.25 -0.87
C PRO A 86 -19.93 26.50 -1.62
N LEU A 87 -20.70 26.96 -2.61
CA LEU A 87 -20.36 28.16 -3.39
C LEU A 87 -20.60 29.41 -2.55
N ALA A 88 -21.73 29.48 -1.85
CA ALA A 88 -22.01 30.60 -0.95
C ALA A 88 -20.97 30.70 0.20
N VAL A 89 -20.55 29.57 0.77
CA VAL A 89 -19.50 29.55 1.81
C VAL A 89 -18.18 30.07 1.24
N LEU A 90 -17.79 29.61 0.04
CA LEU A 90 -16.56 30.04 -0.61
C LEU A 90 -16.59 31.54 -0.97
N GLU A 91 -17.71 32.04 -1.51
CA GLU A 91 -17.92 33.46 -1.84
C GLU A 91 -17.87 34.36 -0.61
N ALA A 92 -18.32 33.87 0.55
CA ALA A 92 -18.20 34.54 1.83
C ALA A 92 -16.78 34.49 2.44
N GLY A 93 -15.81 33.83 1.77
CA GLY A 93 -14.44 33.68 2.23
C GLY A 93 -14.24 32.55 3.25
N GLY A 94 -15.22 31.67 3.43
CA GLY A 94 -15.14 30.48 4.27
C GLY A 94 -14.55 29.26 3.54
N THR A 95 -14.38 28.17 4.30
CA THR A 95 -13.93 26.88 3.77
C THR A 95 -15.12 25.92 3.73
N PRO A 96 -15.64 25.53 2.55
CA PRO A 96 -16.76 24.61 2.48
C PRO A 96 -16.38 23.21 2.96
N GLY A 97 -17.30 22.52 3.64
CA GLY A 97 -17.08 21.16 4.12
C GLY A 97 -17.06 20.11 3.01
N LEU A 98 -17.76 20.33 1.89
CA LEU A 98 -17.80 19.44 0.73
C LEU A 98 -18.11 17.97 1.08
N ALA A 99 -19.10 17.73 1.96
CA ALA A 99 -19.40 16.40 2.47
C ALA A 99 -19.75 15.38 1.37
N GLU A 100 -20.51 15.80 0.35
CA GLU A 100 -20.84 14.96 -0.80
C GLU A 100 -19.58 14.50 -1.56
N LEU A 101 -18.65 15.42 -1.82
CA LEU A 101 -17.38 15.11 -2.49
C LEU A 101 -16.51 14.17 -1.64
N ARG A 102 -16.43 14.42 -0.32
CA ARG A 102 -15.66 13.60 0.62
C ARG A 102 -16.22 12.18 0.69
N LEU A 103 -17.53 12.01 0.81
CA LEU A 103 -18.16 10.69 0.77
C LEU A 103 -17.96 10.01 -0.57
N HIS A 104 -18.19 10.72 -1.69
CA HIS A 104 -18.03 10.15 -3.03
C HIS A 104 -16.61 9.62 -3.25
N ASN A 105 -15.59 10.42 -2.92
CA ASN A 105 -14.19 9.99 -2.94
C ASN A 105 -13.91 8.84 -1.95
N GLY A 106 -14.67 8.77 -0.86
CA GLY A 106 -14.72 7.65 0.07
C GLY A 106 -15.07 6.31 -0.59
N THR A 107 -15.97 6.34 -1.59
CA THR A 107 -16.51 5.15 -2.29
C THR A 107 -15.74 4.75 -3.55
N VAL A 108 -14.74 5.53 -3.97
CA VAL A 108 -13.79 5.17 -5.04
C VAL A 108 -12.47 4.79 -4.39
N TYR A 109 -12.10 3.52 -4.48
CA TYR A 109 -10.97 2.99 -3.76
C TYR A 109 -9.71 2.99 -4.63
N ARG A 110 -8.82 3.94 -4.35
CA ARG A 110 -7.46 3.96 -4.88
C ARG A 110 -6.49 3.50 -3.80
N TRP A 111 -5.48 2.73 -4.20
CA TRP A 111 -4.44 2.24 -3.28
C TRP A 111 -3.61 3.39 -2.67
N ASN A 112 -3.38 4.47 -3.42
CA ASN A 112 -2.99 5.76 -2.87
C ASN A 112 -4.09 6.77 -3.19
N ARG A 113 -4.77 7.27 -2.17
CA ARG A 113 -5.97 8.10 -2.35
C ARG A 113 -5.72 9.53 -1.92
N PRO A 114 -5.95 10.53 -2.79
CA PRO A 114 -5.98 11.91 -2.35
C PRO A 114 -7.21 12.16 -1.49
N ILE A 115 -7.05 12.91 -0.42
CA ILE A 115 -8.12 13.28 0.50
C ILE A 115 -8.12 14.79 0.65
N TYR A 116 -9.28 15.38 0.39
CA TYR A 116 -9.64 16.70 0.88
C TYR A 116 -10.35 16.54 2.22
N ASP A 117 -10.01 17.40 3.17
CA ASP A 117 -10.69 17.48 4.46
C ASP A 117 -10.50 18.87 5.07
N VAL A 118 -11.29 19.19 6.10
CA VAL A 118 -11.24 20.47 6.83
C VAL A 118 -11.03 20.19 8.30
N VAL A 119 -10.00 20.77 8.91
CA VAL A 119 -9.69 20.66 10.34
C VAL A 119 -9.42 22.04 10.89
N ASP A 120 -10.11 22.42 11.97
CA ASP A 120 -10.05 23.76 12.57
C ASP A 120 -10.21 24.87 11.51
N ASP A 121 -11.26 24.76 10.67
CA ASP A 121 -11.60 25.65 9.54
C ASP A 121 -10.53 25.78 8.44
N ARG A 122 -9.47 24.97 8.49
CA ARG A 122 -8.40 24.95 7.51
C ARG A 122 -8.56 23.77 6.55
N PRO A 123 -8.66 24.01 5.22
CA PRO A 123 -8.66 22.93 4.26
C PRO A 123 -7.26 22.35 4.14
N HIS A 124 -7.15 21.03 4.05
CA HIS A 124 -5.90 20.38 3.70
C HIS A 124 -6.08 19.27 2.68
N LEU A 125 -4.98 18.98 1.97
CA LEU A 125 -4.87 17.85 1.07
C LEU A 125 -3.83 16.89 1.60
N ARG A 126 -4.17 15.60 1.64
CA ARG A 126 -3.27 14.52 2.05
C ARG A 126 -3.37 13.35 1.10
N VAL A 127 -2.31 12.54 1.02
CA VAL A 127 -2.33 11.25 0.33
C VAL A 127 -2.44 10.16 1.39
N GLU A 128 -3.52 9.40 1.33
CA GLU A 128 -3.76 8.22 2.15
C GLU A 128 -3.13 7.00 1.47
N ASN A 129 -2.15 6.38 2.12
CA ASN A 129 -1.55 5.13 1.67
C ASN A 129 -2.35 3.93 2.21
N ARG A 130 -2.93 3.14 1.31
CA ARG A 130 -3.86 2.04 1.63
C ARG A 130 -3.38 0.69 1.08
N VAL A 131 -2.09 0.63 0.74
CA VAL A 131 -1.47 -0.49 0.05
C VAL A 131 -1.26 -1.68 0.99
N LEU A 132 -0.79 -1.41 2.21
CA LEU A 132 -0.31 -2.44 3.11
C LEU A 132 -1.42 -3.12 3.92
N ALA A 133 -1.20 -4.40 4.17
CA ALA A 133 -1.85 -5.17 5.23
C ALA A 133 -1.62 -4.56 6.62
N ALA A 134 -2.39 -5.04 7.61
CA ALA A 134 -1.89 -5.04 8.98
C ALA A 134 -0.54 -5.78 9.04
N GLY A 135 0.45 -5.22 9.73
CA GLY A 135 1.76 -5.86 9.88
C GLY A 135 1.74 -7.01 10.90
N PRO A 136 2.75 -7.89 10.91
CA PRO A 136 2.86 -8.95 11.91
C PRO A 136 2.99 -8.47 13.35
N THR A 137 3.58 -7.30 13.55
CA THR A 137 3.73 -6.62 14.84
C THR A 137 3.55 -5.12 14.69
N VAL A 138 3.40 -4.40 15.82
CA VAL A 138 3.44 -2.94 15.81
C VAL A 138 4.80 -2.45 15.32
N ALA A 139 5.89 -3.11 15.70
CA ALA A 139 7.24 -2.80 15.22
C ALA A 139 7.34 -2.90 13.69
N ASP A 140 6.80 -3.95 13.08
CA ASP A 140 6.77 -4.10 11.62
C ASP A 140 5.90 -3.04 10.93
N THR A 141 4.74 -2.71 11.52
CA THR A 141 3.88 -1.62 11.02
C THR A 141 4.59 -0.27 11.06
N MET A 142 5.26 0.06 12.18
CA MET A 142 6.02 1.30 12.31
C MET A 142 7.23 1.33 11.36
N ALA A 143 7.89 0.19 11.15
CA ALA A 143 8.99 0.08 10.19
C ALA A 143 8.52 0.32 8.75
N ASN A 144 7.36 -0.22 8.37
CA ASN A 144 6.74 0.05 7.08
C ASN A 144 6.39 1.54 6.91
N ALA A 145 5.84 2.17 7.95
CA ALA A 145 5.52 3.60 7.94
C ALA A 145 6.78 4.46 7.78
N ALA A 146 7.83 4.22 8.58
CA ALA A 146 9.09 4.94 8.49
C ALA A 146 9.72 4.80 7.09
N PHE A 147 9.72 3.60 6.53
CA PHE A 147 10.19 3.36 5.17
C PHE A 147 9.37 4.15 4.13
N TYR A 148 8.04 4.06 4.18
CA TYR A 148 7.16 4.77 3.26
C TYR A 148 7.38 6.29 3.32
N TYR A 149 7.31 6.89 4.51
CA TYR A 149 7.41 8.33 4.66
C TYR A 149 8.79 8.86 4.30
N GLY A 150 9.86 8.14 4.66
CA GLY A 150 11.22 8.46 4.25
C GLY A 150 11.38 8.45 2.74
N VAL A 151 11.02 7.33 2.09
CA VAL A 151 11.18 7.19 0.63
C VAL A 151 10.32 8.21 -0.11
N VAL A 152 9.06 8.41 0.29
CA VAL A 152 8.19 9.39 -0.36
C VAL A 152 8.73 10.79 -0.21
N ARG A 153 9.26 11.17 0.96
CA ARG A 153 9.84 12.49 1.19
C ARG A 153 11.03 12.75 0.29
N ALA A 154 11.96 11.81 0.21
CA ALA A 154 13.13 11.94 -0.66
C ALA A 154 12.73 11.97 -2.16
N LEU A 155 11.79 11.13 -2.57
CA LEU A 155 11.35 11.06 -3.98
C LEU A 155 10.47 12.22 -4.42
N ALA A 156 9.72 12.85 -3.51
CA ALA A 156 8.83 13.96 -3.84
C ALA A 156 9.61 15.23 -4.24
N GLU A 157 10.83 15.40 -3.72
CA GLU A 157 11.71 16.55 -3.97
C GLU A 157 12.86 16.22 -4.92
N HIS A 158 12.86 15.02 -5.52
CA HIS A 158 13.94 14.58 -6.40
C HIS A 158 13.90 15.36 -7.74
N GLU A 159 15.04 15.92 -8.17
CA GLU A 159 15.14 16.81 -9.34
C GLU A 159 14.52 16.21 -10.60
N ARG A 160 14.77 14.92 -10.83
CA ARG A 160 14.13 14.14 -11.90
C ARG A 160 13.08 13.23 -11.28
N PRO A 161 11.77 13.54 -11.43
CA PRO A 161 10.73 12.74 -10.82
C PRO A 161 10.59 11.39 -11.52
N LEU A 162 10.29 10.34 -10.77
CA LEU A 162 10.22 8.97 -11.31
C LEU A 162 9.11 8.78 -12.35
N TRP A 163 7.99 9.52 -12.25
CA TRP A 163 6.89 9.44 -13.21
C TRP A 163 7.30 9.89 -14.62
N SER A 164 8.39 10.67 -14.76
CA SER A 164 8.97 11.05 -16.06
C SER A 164 9.93 9.99 -16.63
N GLN A 165 10.31 9.00 -15.82
CA GLN A 165 11.33 8.00 -16.14
C GLN A 165 10.77 6.57 -16.21
N MET A 166 9.55 6.35 -15.73
CA MET A 166 8.83 5.07 -15.86
C MET A 166 7.42 5.31 -16.39
N SER A 167 6.93 4.38 -17.21
CA SER A 167 5.52 4.38 -17.58
C SER A 167 4.65 4.07 -16.36
N PHE A 168 3.40 4.52 -16.40
CA PHE A 168 2.41 4.16 -15.38
C PHE A 168 2.17 2.64 -15.37
N SER A 169 2.13 2.02 -16.54
CA SER A 169 1.98 0.57 -16.70
C SER A 169 3.11 -0.22 -16.03
N ALA A 170 4.35 0.28 -16.04
CA ALA A 170 5.45 -0.39 -15.34
C ALA A 170 5.27 -0.34 -13.82
N ALA A 171 4.75 0.77 -13.28
CA ALA A 171 4.42 0.87 -11.85
C ALA A 171 3.24 -0.04 -11.47
N GLU A 172 2.25 -0.18 -12.36
CA GLU A 172 1.11 -1.08 -12.19
C GLU A 172 1.53 -2.55 -12.25
N GLU A 173 2.39 -2.92 -13.19
CA GLU A 173 2.95 -4.26 -13.30
C GLU A 173 3.76 -4.62 -12.05
N ASN A 174 4.65 -3.72 -11.60
CA ASN A 174 5.37 -3.88 -10.35
C ASN A 174 4.44 -4.12 -9.16
N PHE A 175 3.30 -3.42 -9.11
CA PHE A 175 2.31 -3.57 -8.04
C PHE A 175 1.71 -4.97 -8.01
N HIS A 176 1.24 -5.47 -9.16
CA HIS A 176 0.62 -6.79 -9.23
C HIS A 176 1.63 -7.94 -9.09
N VAL A 177 2.84 -7.81 -9.64
CA VAL A 177 3.92 -8.79 -9.45
C VAL A 177 4.32 -8.86 -7.98
N ALA A 178 4.48 -7.71 -7.32
CA ALA A 178 4.76 -7.68 -5.89
C ALA A 178 3.63 -8.23 -5.02
N ALA A 179 2.37 -8.00 -5.40
CA ALA A 179 1.24 -8.59 -4.71
C ALA A 179 1.25 -10.13 -4.80
N ARG A 180 1.62 -10.66 -5.97
CA ARG A 180 1.66 -12.11 -6.22
C ARG A 180 2.84 -12.78 -5.52
N ASP A 181 4.04 -12.28 -5.78
CA ASP A 181 5.30 -12.95 -5.45
C ASP A 181 5.87 -12.49 -4.10
N GLY A 182 5.35 -11.38 -3.55
CA GLY A 182 5.79 -10.87 -2.26
C GLY A 182 7.26 -10.45 -2.28
N ILE A 183 8.02 -10.89 -1.28
CA ILE A 183 9.42 -10.46 -1.08
C ILE A 183 10.38 -10.93 -2.17
N GLU A 184 9.99 -11.96 -2.93
CA GLU A 184 10.78 -12.50 -4.04
C GLU A 184 10.54 -11.77 -5.37
N ALA A 185 9.63 -10.79 -5.39
CA ALA A 185 9.21 -10.09 -6.59
C ALA A 185 10.38 -9.44 -7.34
N GLN A 186 10.37 -9.60 -8.66
CA GLN A 186 11.21 -8.85 -9.59
C GLN A 186 10.42 -7.65 -10.12
N VAL A 187 11.01 -6.46 -10.05
CA VAL A 187 10.36 -5.21 -10.39
C VAL A 187 11.23 -4.38 -11.33
N TYR A 188 10.59 -3.62 -12.20
CA TYR A 188 11.27 -2.62 -13.02
C TYR A 188 11.58 -1.36 -12.21
N TRP A 189 12.82 -0.87 -12.29
CA TRP A 189 13.20 0.44 -11.75
C TRP A 189 13.99 1.27 -12.77
N PRO A 190 13.67 2.57 -12.96
CA PRO A 190 14.40 3.43 -13.88
C PRO A 190 15.90 3.48 -13.61
N GLY A 191 16.69 3.36 -14.69
CA GLY A 191 18.15 3.36 -14.64
C GLY A 191 18.79 2.06 -14.12
N ILE A 192 17.99 1.10 -13.66
CA ILE A 192 18.46 -0.22 -13.20
C ILE A 192 17.93 -1.32 -14.13
N GLY A 193 16.67 -1.22 -14.56
CA GLY A 193 15.98 -2.29 -15.28
C GLY A 193 15.24 -3.22 -14.32
N GLN A 194 15.17 -4.51 -14.64
CA GLN A 194 14.59 -5.52 -13.76
C GLN A 194 15.54 -5.81 -12.59
N VAL A 195 15.01 -5.79 -11.38
CA VAL A 195 15.77 -5.99 -10.14
C VAL A 195 14.88 -6.62 -9.07
N SER A 196 15.45 -7.39 -8.14
CA SER A 196 14.69 -7.88 -7.00
C SER A 196 14.22 -6.72 -6.12
N ALA A 197 13.01 -6.82 -5.58
CA ALA A 197 12.47 -5.80 -4.68
C ALA A 197 13.38 -5.58 -3.46
N THR A 198 13.95 -6.66 -2.91
CA THR A 198 14.88 -6.60 -1.77
C THR A 198 16.20 -5.92 -2.12
N GLU A 199 16.81 -6.22 -3.27
CA GLU A 199 18.04 -5.55 -3.71
C GLU A 199 17.81 -4.06 -3.95
N LEU A 200 16.70 -3.70 -4.62
CA LEU A 200 16.33 -2.31 -4.83
C LEU A 200 16.16 -1.57 -3.50
N VAL A 201 15.52 -2.21 -2.51
CA VAL A 201 15.34 -1.64 -1.18
C VAL A 201 16.69 -1.44 -0.50
N LEU A 202 17.53 -2.48 -0.43
CA LEU A 202 18.82 -2.44 0.23
C LEU A 202 19.77 -1.41 -0.38
N ARG A 203 19.90 -1.40 -1.71
CA ARG A 203 20.92 -0.60 -2.42
C ARG A 203 20.48 0.81 -2.74
N ARG A 204 19.17 1.06 -2.89
CA ARG A 204 18.66 2.36 -3.36
C ARG A 204 17.66 3.00 -2.42
N LEU A 205 16.62 2.28 -1.98
CA LEU A 205 15.50 2.92 -1.29
C LEU A 205 15.75 3.13 0.19
N LEU A 206 16.49 2.26 0.89
CA LEU A 206 16.86 2.47 2.29
C LEU A 206 17.72 3.73 2.49
N PRO A 207 18.76 3.99 1.67
CA PRO A 207 19.46 5.27 1.71
C PRO A 207 18.53 6.47 1.55
N LEU A 208 17.61 6.42 0.58
CA LEU A 208 16.60 7.48 0.38
C LEU A 208 15.63 7.60 1.55
N ALA A 209 15.26 6.48 2.18
CA ALA A 209 14.39 6.47 3.35
C ALA A 209 15.06 7.21 4.52
N ARG A 210 16.34 6.93 4.78
CA ARG A 210 17.14 7.59 5.82
C ARG A 210 17.20 9.10 5.58
N GLU A 211 17.55 9.50 4.36
CA GLU A 211 17.59 10.92 3.96
C GLU A 211 16.24 11.61 4.13
N GLY A 212 15.15 10.98 3.68
CA GLY A 212 13.82 11.56 3.81
C GLY A 212 13.35 11.69 5.25
N LEU A 213 13.65 10.72 6.11
CA LEU A 213 13.35 10.78 7.55
C LEU A 213 14.17 11.87 8.26
N GLU A 214 15.44 12.04 7.89
CA GLU A 214 16.28 13.13 8.39
C GLU A 214 15.68 14.49 8.01
N ARG A 215 15.23 14.66 6.76
CA ARG A 215 14.56 15.89 6.30
C ARG A 215 13.24 16.17 7.02
N TRP A 216 12.56 15.13 7.53
CA TRP A 216 11.39 15.30 8.39
C TRP A 216 11.74 15.72 9.81
N GLY A 217 13.02 15.71 10.20
CA GLY A 217 13.45 16.01 11.57
C GLY A 217 13.11 14.89 12.55
N THR A 218 12.98 13.65 12.06
CA THR A 218 12.71 12.50 12.93
C THR A 218 13.93 12.13 13.77
N ASP A 219 13.70 11.50 14.93
CA ASP A 219 14.78 11.04 15.80
C ASP A 219 15.70 10.03 15.06
N PRO A 220 17.03 10.28 14.99
CA PRO A 220 17.94 9.40 14.26
C PRO A 220 18.01 7.98 14.81
N ALA A 221 17.92 7.80 16.14
CA ALA A 221 17.99 6.48 16.76
C ALA A 221 16.74 5.65 16.44
N GLU A 222 15.56 6.25 16.52
CA GLU A 222 14.31 5.60 16.16
C GLU A 222 14.24 5.28 14.66
N SER A 223 14.68 6.20 13.80
CA SER A 223 14.75 5.98 12.36
C SER A 223 15.70 4.83 12.01
N ALA A 224 16.88 4.78 12.63
CA ALA A 224 17.83 3.70 12.43
C ALA A 224 17.27 2.34 12.88
N ARG A 225 16.59 2.31 14.03
CA ARG A 225 15.94 1.10 14.55
C ARG A 225 14.85 0.58 13.60
N LEU A 226 13.94 1.46 13.16
CA LEU A 226 12.82 1.10 12.29
C LEU A 226 13.28 0.70 10.88
N LEU A 227 14.23 1.43 10.30
CA LEU A 227 14.78 1.07 8.99
C LEU A 227 15.66 -0.18 9.05
N GLY A 228 16.30 -0.46 10.20
CA GLY A 228 17.01 -1.72 10.44
C GLY A 228 16.10 -2.95 10.35
N ILE A 229 14.82 -2.84 10.72
CA ILE A 229 13.83 -3.91 10.54
C ILE A 229 13.56 -4.18 9.05
N ILE A 230 13.48 -3.13 8.23
CA ILE A 230 13.30 -3.27 6.77
C ILE A 230 14.54 -3.92 6.15
N GLU A 231 15.72 -3.45 6.55
CA GLU A 231 17.01 -3.99 6.10
C GLU A 231 17.15 -5.49 6.42
N ALA A 232 16.84 -5.87 7.66
CA ALA A 232 16.89 -7.26 8.08
C ALA A 232 15.88 -8.13 7.31
N ARG A 233 14.62 -7.68 7.16
CA ARG A 233 13.60 -8.39 6.35
C ARG A 233 14.08 -8.66 4.93
N CYS A 234 14.62 -7.63 4.27
CA CYS A 234 15.14 -7.77 2.90
C CYS A 234 16.37 -8.67 2.82
N SER A 235 17.25 -8.63 3.84
CA SER A 235 18.48 -9.44 3.86
C SER A 235 18.21 -10.91 4.14
N THR A 236 17.21 -11.21 4.97
CA THR A 236 16.81 -12.60 5.29
C THR A 236 15.75 -13.14 4.33
N GLY A 237 15.19 -12.29 3.46
CA GLY A 237 14.07 -12.67 2.59
C GLY A 237 12.79 -13.03 3.35
N ARG A 238 12.59 -12.51 4.58
CA ARG A 238 11.48 -12.90 5.45
C ARG A 238 10.52 -11.75 5.71
N ASN A 239 9.27 -11.92 5.30
CA ASN A 239 8.13 -11.09 5.69
C ASN A 239 7.02 -11.97 6.30
N GLY A 240 5.88 -11.37 6.64
CA GLY A 240 4.75 -12.09 7.26
C GLY A 240 4.20 -13.23 6.39
N ALA A 241 4.10 -13.02 5.08
CA ALA A 241 3.61 -14.03 4.15
C ALA A 241 4.57 -15.23 4.03
N CYS A 242 5.88 -14.96 3.89
CA CYS A 242 6.92 -15.98 3.85
C CYS A 242 6.93 -16.81 5.15
N TRP A 243 6.98 -16.16 6.31
CA TRP A 243 7.01 -16.87 7.60
C TRP A 243 5.77 -17.74 7.79
N PHE A 244 4.58 -17.22 7.48
CA PHE A 244 3.34 -17.98 7.67
C PHE A 244 3.28 -19.22 6.77
N ARG A 245 3.71 -19.10 5.50
CA ARG A 245 3.79 -20.24 4.57
C ARG A 245 4.78 -21.29 5.05
N GLU A 246 6.00 -20.87 5.40
CA GLU A 246 7.03 -21.77 5.94
C GLU A 246 6.51 -22.53 7.17
N ARG A 247 5.76 -21.84 8.04
CA ARG A 247 5.26 -22.47 9.25
C ARG A 247 4.12 -23.46 8.99
N VAL A 248 3.19 -23.13 8.10
CA VAL A 248 2.15 -24.07 7.65
C VAL A 248 2.78 -25.31 7.01
N GLN A 249 3.72 -25.13 6.08
CA GLN A 249 4.38 -26.23 5.38
C GLN A 249 5.13 -27.16 6.34
N ALA A 250 5.80 -26.61 7.36
CA ALA A 250 6.46 -27.43 8.36
C ALA A 250 5.49 -28.21 9.24
N ASN A 251 4.35 -27.61 9.61
CA ASN A 251 3.30 -28.32 10.35
C ASN A 251 2.70 -29.46 9.51
N GLU A 252 2.49 -29.24 8.21
CA GLU A 252 2.05 -30.30 7.28
C GLU A 252 3.11 -31.41 7.15
N ALA A 253 4.39 -31.04 7.04
CA ALA A 253 5.50 -32.00 6.99
C ALA A 253 5.64 -32.81 8.29
N ALA A 254 5.21 -32.25 9.43
CA ALA A 254 5.13 -32.94 10.72
C ALA A 254 3.87 -33.83 10.88
N GLY A 255 3.00 -33.88 9.87
CA GLY A 255 1.83 -34.76 9.83
C GLY A 255 0.49 -34.11 10.19
N ALA A 256 0.44 -32.80 10.42
CA ALA A 256 -0.83 -32.10 10.58
C ALA A 256 -1.57 -32.03 9.23
N ASP A 257 -2.90 -32.15 9.25
CA ASP A 257 -3.68 -31.80 8.07
C ASP A 257 -3.67 -30.28 7.83
N ARG A 258 -4.13 -29.84 6.65
CA ARG A 258 -4.15 -28.41 6.27
C ARG A 258 -4.89 -27.54 7.29
N ALA A 259 -6.01 -28.01 7.84
CA ALA A 259 -6.84 -27.22 8.74
C ALA A 259 -6.12 -27.02 10.09
N GLU A 260 -5.53 -28.09 10.63
CA GLU A 260 -4.76 -28.01 11.86
C GLU A 260 -3.45 -27.24 11.67
N ALA A 261 -2.75 -27.41 10.55
CA ALA A 261 -1.53 -26.66 10.24
C ALA A 261 -1.78 -25.14 10.17
N LEU A 262 -2.90 -24.72 9.57
CA LEU A 262 -3.32 -23.31 9.55
C LEU A 262 -3.70 -22.81 10.94
N ARG A 263 -4.48 -23.61 11.69
CA ARG A 263 -4.93 -23.27 13.03
C ARG A 263 -3.74 -23.10 13.98
N SER A 264 -2.82 -24.05 14.02
CA SER A 264 -1.64 -24.01 14.89
C SER A 264 -0.71 -22.86 14.52
N THR A 265 -0.48 -22.62 13.22
CA THR A 265 0.32 -21.49 12.73
C THR A 265 -0.29 -20.14 13.11
N LEU A 266 -1.63 -20.00 13.03
CA LEU A 266 -2.31 -18.78 13.44
C LEU A 266 -2.20 -18.52 14.95
N LEU A 267 -2.29 -19.57 15.77
CA LEU A 267 -2.09 -19.45 17.22
C LEU A 267 -0.67 -18.99 17.54
N GLU A 268 0.33 -19.59 16.91
CA GLU A 268 1.72 -19.14 17.06
C GLU A 268 1.90 -17.69 16.58
N TYR A 269 1.36 -17.35 15.41
CA TYR A 269 1.41 -16.00 14.87
C TYR A 269 0.85 -14.97 15.85
N ARG A 270 -0.30 -15.26 16.47
CA ARG A 270 -0.93 -14.36 17.45
C ARG A 270 -0.04 -14.16 18.67
N ASP A 271 0.55 -15.23 19.19
CA ASP A 271 1.41 -15.15 20.36
C ASP A 271 2.70 -14.37 20.05
N ARG A 272 3.26 -14.53 18.84
CA ARG A 272 4.41 -13.74 18.34
C ARG A 272 4.05 -12.29 18.06
N MET A 273 2.86 -12.02 17.52
CA MET A 273 2.37 -10.65 17.30
C MET A 273 2.39 -9.84 18.61
N HIS A 274 1.99 -10.47 19.72
CA HIS A 274 2.00 -9.86 21.04
C HIS A 274 3.40 -9.65 21.65
N SER A 275 4.44 -10.37 21.20
CA SER A 275 5.81 -10.10 21.66
C SER A 275 6.36 -8.80 21.08
N ASN A 276 5.76 -8.29 20.00
CA ASN A 276 6.20 -7.11 19.27
C ASN A 276 7.63 -7.21 18.71
N GLU A 277 8.18 -8.42 18.64
CA GLU A 277 9.45 -8.71 17.99
C GLU A 277 9.24 -8.77 16.47
N PRO A 278 10.07 -8.12 15.65
CA PRO A 278 9.86 -8.10 14.20
C PRO A 278 9.84 -9.49 13.55
N VAL A 279 9.01 -9.70 12.54
CA VAL A 279 8.81 -11.04 11.93
C VAL A 279 10.09 -11.72 11.43
N HIS A 280 11.11 -10.96 11.03
CA HIS A 280 12.38 -11.51 10.57
C HIS A 280 13.17 -12.22 11.68
N THR A 281 12.87 -11.95 12.95
CA THR A 281 13.52 -12.60 14.11
C THR A 281 12.79 -13.85 14.58
N TRP A 282 11.59 -14.13 14.05
CA TRP A 282 10.81 -15.27 14.47
C TRP A 282 11.46 -16.58 14.03
N PRO A 283 11.42 -17.65 14.85
CA PRO A 283 11.96 -18.95 14.48
C PRO A 283 11.31 -19.49 13.20
N SER A 284 12.14 -20.10 12.36
CA SER A 284 11.71 -20.94 11.22
C SER A 284 11.42 -22.36 11.64
#